data_AF-A0A8T6RD93-F1
#
_entry.id   AF-A0A8T6RD93-F1
#
_cell.length_a   1.000
_cell.length_b   1.000
_cell.length_c   1.000
_cell.angle_alpha   90.00
_cell.angle_beta   90.00
_cell.angle_gamma   90.00
#
_symmetry.space_group_name_H-M   'P 1'
#
loop_
_entity.id
_entity.type
_entity.pdbx_description
1 polymer ?
#
loop_
_entity_poly.entity_id
_entity_poly.type
_entity_poly.pdbx_seq_one_letter_code
_entity_poly.pdbx_strand_id
1 'polypeptide(L)'
;MYGKKNPIYSGLNMNFKNVILETRINYDIRTEDHMEYDRIVPPDWLLVNGEISISQFKELFEDQDILFSEGNVVWGTIIQANNKLFSPGSYDHPAVILYSLNERIDSNPKLIKKVARDLFSLKGEQTDQDLQEFSDRLKSERAYKWKVPIPPRISNNIQCFYTTSLIVRKHLPNGYLYSNLFPYLVCPEKTKVGTILPSRYWSERFLKKYW
;
A
#
# COMPACT_ATOMS: atom_id res chain seq x y z
N MET A 1 37.63 -6.43 1.99
CA MET A 1 36.79 -7.38 1.23
C MET A 1 35.96 -8.19 2.23
N TYR A 2 34.66 -7.90 2.33
CA TYR A 2 33.62 -8.88 2.68
C TYR A 2 32.32 -8.34 2.07
N GLY A 3 32.10 -8.68 0.81
CA GLY A 3 30.85 -8.39 0.12
C GLY A 3 29.77 -9.29 0.70
N LYS A 4 29.03 -8.79 1.70
CA LYS A 4 27.75 -9.38 2.09
C LYS A 4 26.80 -9.18 0.92
N LYS A 5 26.42 -10.29 0.27
CA LYS A 5 25.37 -10.31 -0.74
C LYS A 5 24.08 -9.87 -0.04
N ASN A 6 23.58 -8.68 -0.39
CA ASN A 6 22.22 -8.28 -0.06
C ASN A 6 21.25 -9.33 -0.63
N PRO A 7 20.26 -9.82 0.14
CA PRO A 7 19.23 -10.67 -0.41
C PRO A 7 18.55 -9.91 -1.57
N ILE A 8 18.52 -10.58 -2.71
CA ILE A 8 17.94 -10.05 -3.93
C ILE A 8 16.43 -10.24 -3.80
N TYR A 9 15.69 -9.15 -3.62
CA TYR A 9 14.22 -9.13 -3.63
C TYR A 9 13.68 -9.32 -5.07
N SER A 10 14.02 -10.44 -5.71
CA SER A 10 13.44 -10.88 -6.98
C SER A 10 12.34 -11.90 -6.67
N GLY A 11 11.10 -11.44 -6.68
CA GLY A 11 9.95 -12.20 -6.18
C GLY A 11 9.49 -11.63 -4.84
N LEU A 12 8.40 -10.85 -4.81
CA LEU A 12 7.94 -10.20 -3.59
C LEU A 12 6.86 -10.95 -2.86
N ASN A 13 6.46 -12.13 -3.34
CA ASN A 13 5.61 -13.08 -2.62
C ASN A 13 6.32 -13.65 -1.37
N MET A 14 6.52 -12.79 -0.38
CA MET A 14 7.14 -13.08 0.90
C MET A 14 6.18 -12.72 2.02
N ASN A 15 6.10 -13.62 3.00
CA ASN A 15 5.41 -13.33 4.25
C ASN A 15 6.17 -12.21 5.01
N PHE A 16 5.45 -11.25 5.58
CA PHE A 16 6.06 -10.14 6.32
C PHE A 16 6.91 -10.60 7.51
N LYS A 17 6.57 -11.72 8.17
CA LYS A 17 7.46 -12.34 9.17
C LYS A 17 8.81 -12.74 8.58
N ASN A 18 8.86 -13.22 7.34
CA ASN A 18 10.12 -13.57 6.67
C ASN A 18 10.89 -12.31 6.29
N VAL A 19 10.21 -11.26 5.80
CA VAL A 19 10.83 -9.95 5.54
C VAL A 19 11.46 -9.39 6.82
N ILE A 20 10.74 -9.45 7.94
CA ILE A 20 11.26 -9.07 9.25
C ILE A 20 12.43 -9.98 9.64
N LEU A 21 12.33 -11.31 9.54
CA LEU A 21 13.41 -12.22 9.95
C LEU A 21 14.69 -12.01 9.12
N GLU A 22 14.57 -11.74 7.83
CA GLU A 22 15.71 -11.42 6.96
C GLU A 22 16.29 -10.03 7.26
N THR A 23 15.46 -9.04 7.61
CA THR A 23 15.95 -7.75 8.13
C THR A 23 16.52 -7.89 9.55
N ARG A 24 16.01 -8.80 10.38
CA ARG A 24 16.49 -9.12 11.75
C ARG A 24 17.88 -9.74 11.78
N ILE A 25 18.21 -10.59 10.79
CA ILE A 25 19.60 -11.08 10.63
C ILE A 25 20.56 -9.90 10.40
N ASN A 26 20.05 -8.75 9.94
CA ASN A 26 20.83 -7.55 9.71
C ASN A 26 20.69 -6.46 10.80
N TYR A 27 19.65 -6.46 11.64
CA TYR A 27 19.41 -5.47 12.70
C TYR A 27 18.65 -6.07 13.90
N ASP A 28 19.08 -5.78 15.14
CA ASP A 28 18.50 -6.32 16.38
C ASP A 28 17.17 -5.61 16.74
N ILE A 29 16.05 -6.35 16.77
CA ILE A 29 14.68 -5.79 16.89
C ILE A 29 14.03 -6.26 18.20
N ARG A 30 14.35 -5.60 19.32
CA ARG A 30 13.59 -5.67 20.59
C ARG A 30 13.63 -4.36 21.39
N THR A 31 13.74 -3.21 20.74
CA THR A 31 13.63 -1.91 21.41
C THR A 31 12.19 -1.37 21.32
N GLU A 32 11.73 -0.63 22.33
CA GLU A 32 10.40 0.02 22.38
C GLU A 32 10.11 0.86 21.12
N ASP A 33 11.15 1.44 20.52
CA ASP A 33 11.13 2.15 19.23
C ASP A 33 10.45 1.37 18.10
N HIS A 34 10.55 0.03 18.11
CA HIS A 34 9.93 -0.79 17.08
C HIS A 34 8.41 -0.80 17.16
N MET A 35 7.87 -0.86 18.38
CA MET A 35 6.43 -0.88 18.62
C MET A 35 5.83 0.49 18.30
N GLU A 36 6.51 1.57 18.67
CA GLU A 36 6.02 2.93 18.44
C GLU A 36 6.02 3.31 16.94
N TYR A 37 7.09 2.97 16.22
CA TYR A 37 7.19 3.32 14.80
C TYR A 37 6.18 2.56 13.94
N ASP A 38 6.02 1.25 14.13
CA ASP A 38 5.10 0.45 13.29
C ASP A 38 3.63 0.72 13.61
N ARG A 39 3.31 1.12 14.84
CA ARG A 39 1.93 1.39 15.25
C ARG A 39 1.33 2.52 14.41
N ILE A 40 0.23 2.21 13.75
CA ILE A 40 -0.61 3.18 13.05
C ILE A 40 -1.64 3.69 14.04
N VAL A 41 -1.67 5.02 14.22
CA VAL A 41 -2.64 5.70 15.08
C VAL A 41 -3.58 6.55 14.22
N PRO A 42 -4.86 6.71 14.62
CA PRO A 42 -5.77 7.58 13.91
C PRO A 42 -5.26 9.03 13.90
N PRO A 43 -5.19 9.70 12.74
CA PRO A 43 -4.85 11.12 12.69
C PRO A 43 -5.99 11.97 13.23
N ASP A 44 -5.69 13.14 13.80
CA ASP A 44 -6.68 14.01 14.47
C ASP A 44 -7.90 14.32 13.62
N TRP A 45 -7.72 14.55 12.31
CA TRP A 45 -8.82 14.87 11.40
C TRP A 45 -9.82 13.72 11.22
N LEU A 46 -9.40 12.49 11.52
CA LEU A 46 -10.24 11.31 11.49
C LEU A 46 -11.03 11.16 12.79
N LEU A 47 -10.69 11.90 13.84
CA LEU A 47 -11.35 11.83 15.15
C LEU A 47 -12.43 12.91 15.28
N VAL A 48 -13.64 12.52 15.66
CA VAL A 48 -14.72 13.42 16.06
C VAL A 48 -15.16 13.00 17.46
N ASN A 49 -15.03 13.89 18.43
CA ASN A 49 -15.29 13.59 19.85
C ASN A 49 -14.49 12.38 20.40
N GLY A 50 -13.28 12.16 19.87
CA GLY A 50 -12.42 11.02 20.24
C GLY A 50 -12.75 9.71 19.53
N GLU A 51 -13.76 9.69 18.65
CA GLU A 51 -14.15 8.50 17.89
C GLU A 51 -13.76 8.62 16.41
N ILE A 52 -13.48 7.49 15.77
CA ILE A 52 -13.14 7.42 14.35
C ILE A 52 -14.38 7.77 13.51
N SER A 53 -14.35 8.96 12.90
CA SER A 53 -15.46 9.56 12.12
C SER A 53 -15.76 8.85 10.80
N ILE A 54 -14.79 8.09 10.27
CA ILE A 54 -14.94 7.30 9.05
C ILE A 54 -14.74 5.84 9.47
N SER A 55 -15.83 5.18 9.84
CA SER A 55 -15.85 3.83 10.44
C SER A 55 -15.07 2.80 9.63
N GLN A 56 -15.07 2.97 8.33
CA GLN A 56 -14.24 2.29 7.36
C GLN A 56 -12.73 2.20 7.69
N PHE A 57 -12.14 3.24 8.29
CA PHE A 57 -10.73 3.22 8.69
C PHE A 57 -10.50 2.51 10.02
N LYS A 58 -11.55 2.21 10.78
CA LYS A 58 -11.45 1.52 12.07
C LYS A 58 -10.76 0.15 11.93
N GLU A 59 -11.12 -0.60 10.89
CA GLU A 59 -10.52 -1.89 10.56
C GLU A 59 -8.98 -1.80 10.41
N LEU A 60 -8.44 -0.67 9.90
CA LEU A 60 -6.99 -0.51 9.80
C LEU A 60 -6.31 -0.51 11.17
N PHE A 61 -6.90 0.20 12.15
CA PHE A 61 -6.28 0.32 13.47
C PHE A 61 -6.50 -0.92 14.33
N GLU A 62 -7.61 -1.62 14.14
CA GLU A 62 -7.94 -2.87 14.83
C GLU A 62 -7.15 -4.06 14.26
N ASP A 63 -7.00 -4.16 12.94
CA ASP A 63 -6.38 -5.30 12.28
C ASP A 63 -4.89 -5.11 11.95
N GLN A 64 -4.29 -3.96 12.30
CA GLN A 64 -2.87 -3.71 12.00
C GLN A 64 -1.96 -4.82 12.55
N ASP A 65 -2.25 -5.34 13.74
CA ASP A 65 -1.44 -6.40 14.34
C ASP A 65 -1.52 -7.70 13.53
N ILE A 66 -2.65 -7.98 12.88
CA ILE A 66 -2.80 -9.10 11.93
C ILE A 66 -1.98 -8.83 10.67
N LEU A 67 -2.05 -7.62 10.10
CA LEU A 67 -1.24 -7.24 8.94
C LEU A 67 0.26 -7.41 9.23
N PHE A 68 0.75 -6.88 10.35
CA PHE A 68 2.15 -6.93 10.76
C PHE A 68 2.61 -8.27 11.34
N SER A 69 1.72 -9.24 11.55
CA SER A 69 2.12 -10.58 12.00
C SER A 69 1.87 -11.67 10.97
N GLU A 70 0.95 -11.47 10.03
CA GLU A 70 0.50 -12.53 9.10
C GLU A 70 0.35 -12.04 7.66
N GLY A 71 0.59 -10.75 7.40
CA GLY A 71 0.47 -10.17 6.08
C GLY A 71 1.51 -10.71 5.10
N ASN A 72 1.13 -10.66 3.82
CA ASN A 72 2.02 -10.85 2.69
C ASN A 72 2.43 -9.48 2.16
N VAL A 73 3.72 -9.34 1.85
CA VAL A 73 4.20 -8.18 1.11
C VAL A 73 3.88 -8.42 -0.36
N VAL A 74 3.31 -7.42 -1.01
CA VAL A 74 2.94 -7.43 -2.42
C VAL A 74 3.31 -6.10 -3.07
N TRP A 75 3.17 -5.99 -4.38
CA TRP A 75 3.29 -4.71 -5.05
C TRP A 75 1.99 -3.90 -4.96
N GLY A 76 2.12 -2.68 -4.44
CA GLY A 76 1.09 -1.65 -4.47
C GLY A 76 1.48 -0.48 -5.37
N THR A 77 0.50 0.18 -5.97
CA THR A 77 0.69 1.45 -6.69
C THR A 77 -0.41 2.45 -6.42
N ILE A 78 -0.08 3.75 -6.35
CA ILE A 78 -1.08 4.82 -6.29
C ILE A 78 -1.88 4.85 -7.61
N ILE A 79 -3.21 4.90 -7.52
CA ILE A 79 -4.10 5.31 -8.61
C ILE A 79 -4.41 6.80 -8.46
N GLN A 80 -4.84 7.21 -7.26
CA GLN A 80 -5.19 8.59 -6.93
C GLN A 80 -4.84 8.87 -5.48
N ALA A 81 -4.32 10.07 -5.19
CA ALA A 81 -3.94 10.46 -3.85
C ALA A 81 -4.21 11.95 -3.64
N ASN A 82 -4.35 12.36 -2.39
CA ASN A 82 -4.40 13.78 -2.04
C ASN A 82 -3.06 14.46 -2.44
N ASN A 83 -3.12 15.59 -3.13
CA ASN A 83 -1.92 16.33 -3.57
C ASN A 83 -0.97 16.68 -2.42
N LYS A 84 -1.48 16.86 -1.19
CA LYS A 84 -0.67 17.10 0.00
C LYS A 84 0.32 15.98 0.30
N LEU A 85 0.06 14.75 -0.14
CA LEU A 85 0.95 13.61 0.09
C LEU A 85 2.25 13.70 -0.71
N PHE A 86 2.33 14.50 -1.77
CA PHE A 86 3.50 14.59 -2.66
C PHE A 86 4.53 15.66 -2.23
N SER A 87 4.33 16.28 -1.08
CA SER A 87 5.27 17.25 -0.50
C SER A 87 5.42 17.01 1.01
N PRO A 88 6.49 17.53 1.64
CA PRO A 88 6.63 17.51 3.09
C PRO A 88 5.39 18.07 3.78
N GLY A 89 4.96 17.41 4.86
CA GLY A 89 3.77 17.78 5.61
C GLY A 89 3.60 16.90 6.84
N SER A 90 2.68 17.28 7.72
CA SER A 90 2.46 16.63 9.01
C SER A 90 1.28 15.64 9.03
N TYR A 91 0.43 15.67 8.01
CA TYR A 91 -0.84 14.92 8.03
C TYR A 91 -0.82 13.70 7.11
N ASP A 92 -1.22 12.58 7.68
CA ASP A 92 -1.56 11.36 6.95
C ASP A 92 -2.87 11.58 6.19
N HIS A 93 -2.97 11.03 4.98
CA HIS A 93 -4.14 11.20 4.13
C HIS A 93 -4.50 9.90 3.41
N PRO A 94 -5.79 9.71 3.08
CA PRO A 94 -6.20 8.58 2.27
C PRO A 94 -5.64 8.68 0.85
N ALA A 95 -5.33 7.52 0.28
CA ALA A 95 -5.08 7.35 -1.13
C ALA A 95 -5.76 6.09 -1.64
N VAL A 96 -6.03 6.08 -2.94
CA VAL A 96 -6.50 4.93 -3.69
C VAL A 96 -5.29 4.17 -4.22
N ILE A 97 -5.22 2.90 -3.85
CA ILE A 97 -4.15 1.97 -4.17
C ILE A 97 -4.68 0.85 -5.06
N LEU A 98 -3.88 0.45 -6.02
CA LEU A 98 -4.00 -0.82 -6.72
C LEU A 98 -2.94 -1.78 -6.19
N TYR A 99 -3.33 -2.99 -5.79
CA TYR A 99 -2.37 -4.05 -5.43
C TYR A 99 -2.72 -5.37 -6.12
N SER A 100 -1.78 -6.32 -6.13
CA SER A 100 -1.98 -7.65 -6.71
C SER A 100 -1.18 -8.70 -5.97
N LEU A 101 -1.77 -9.87 -5.74
CA LEU A 101 -1.06 -11.07 -5.27
C LEU A 101 -0.53 -11.93 -6.43
N ASN A 102 -0.68 -11.47 -7.67
CA ASN A 102 -0.33 -12.26 -8.84
C ASN A 102 1.19 -12.22 -9.10
N GLU A 103 1.82 -13.40 -9.14
CA GLU A 103 3.28 -13.56 -9.32
C GLU A 103 3.82 -12.94 -10.62
N ARG A 104 2.97 -12.73 -11.64
CA ARG A 104 3.38 -12.02 -12.86
C ARG A 104 3.79 -10.58 -12.57
N ILE A 105 3.19 -9.95 -11.56
CA ILE A 105 3.56 -8.59 -11.12
C ILE A 105 4.92 -8.58 -10.44
N ASP A 106 5.26 -9.62 -9.67
CA ASP A 106 6.55 -9.72 -9.01
C ASP A 106 7.72 -9.72 -9.99
N SER A 107 7.55 -10.44 -11.10
CA SER A 107 8.53 -10.49 -12.19
C SER A 107 8.58 -9.19 -13.00
N ASN A 108 7.48 -8.42 -13.04
CA ASN A 108 7.40 -7.17 -13.78
C ASN A 108 6.45 -6.13 -13.12
N PRO A 109 6.94 -5.35 -12.14
CA PRO A 109 6.11 -4.38 -11.42
C PRO A 109 5.60 -3.22 -12.30
N LYS A 110 6.09 -3.07 -13.53
CA LYS A 110 5.56 -2.07 -14.46
C LYS A 110 4.14 -2.43 -14.94
N LEU A 111 3.75 -3.70 -14.86
CA LEU A 111 2.42 -4.16 -15.23
C LEU A 111 1.34 -3.52 -14.35
N ILE A 112 1.52 -3.53 -13.02
CA ILE A 112 0.51 -2.93 -12.12
C ILE A 112 0.44 -1.41 -12.30
N LYS A 113 1.57 -0.74 -12.58
CA LYS A 113 1.58 0.68 -12.95
C LYS A 113 0.83 0.97 -14.25
N LYS A 114 0.79 0.03 -15.20
CA LYS A 114 -0.01 0.18 -16.43
C LYS A 114 -1.49 0.10 -16.09
N VAL A 115 -1.91 -0.92 -15.35
CA VAL A 115 -3.30 -1.08 -14.94
C VAL A 115 -3.80 0.12 -14.14
N ALA A 116 -2.99 0.67 -13.23
CA ALA A 116 -3.35 1.87 -12.47
C ALA A 116 -3.54 3.11 -13.36
N ARG A 117 -2.71 3.29 -14.39
CA ARG A 117 -2.86 4.38 -15.38
C ARG A 117 -4.11 4.19 -16.23
N ASP A 118 -4.35 2.97 -16.70
CA ASP A 118 -5.53 2.64 -17.50
C ASP A 118 -6.81 2.90 -16.67
N LEU A 119 -6.84 2.48 -15.40
CA LEU A 119 -7.94 2.78 -14.47
C LEU A 119 -8.11 4.29 -14.26
N PHE A 120 -7.03 5.02 -13.99
CA PHE A 120 -7.11 6.47 -13.78
C PHE A 120 -7.65 7.21 -15.00
N SER A 121 -7.34 6.73 -16.22
CA SER A 121 -7.83 7.32 -17.46
C SER A 121 -9.35 7.24 -17.63
N LEU A 122 -10.03 6.37 -16.86
CA LEU A 122 -11.50 6.31 -16.83
C LEU A 122 -12.12 7.46 -16.02
N LYS A 123 -11.36 8.20 -15.20
CA LYS A 123 -11.91 9.16 -14.24
C LYS A 123 -12.79 10.21 -14.92
N GLY A 124 -14.11 10.09 -14.73
CA GLY A 124 -15.10 11.03 -15.26
C GLY A 124 -15.52 10.76 -16.70
N GLU A 125 -15.00 9.70 -17.33
CA GLU A 125 -15.36 9.28 -18.67
C GLU A 125 -16.65 8.43 -18.66
N GLN A 126 -17.39 8.48 -19.77
CA GLN A 126 -18.45 7.49 -20.04
C GLN A 126 -17.81 6.26 -20.67
N THR A 127 -18.08 5.08 -20.12
CA THR A 127 -17.45 3.83 -20.53
C THR A 127 -18.45 2.68 -20.45
N ASP A 128 -18.04 1.49 -20.90
CA ASP A 128 -18.80 0.25 -20.76
C ASP A 128 -19.28 0.03 -19.32
N GLN A 129 -20.44 -0.63 -19.17
CA GLN A 129 -21.14 -0.79 -17.88
C GLN A 129 -20.27 -1.43 -16.79
N ASP A 130 -19.36 -2.34 -17.16
CA ASP A 130 -18.45 -3.03 -16.23
C ASP A 130 -17.34 -2.11 -15.69
N LEU A 131 -17.02 -1.03 -16.39
CA LEU A 131 -15.99 -0.04 -16.02
C LEU A 131 -16.58 1.27 -15.49
N GLN A 132 -17.85 1.55 -15.76
CA GLN A 132 -18.50 2.81 -15.37
C GLN A 132 -18.45 3.02 -13.85
N GLU A 133 -18.58 1.94 -13.08
CA GLU A 133 -18.46 2.00 -11.63
C GLU A 133 -17.09 2.57 -11.17
N PHE A 134 -15.99 2.25 -11.87
CA PHE A 134 -14.67 2.79 -11.53
C PHE A 134 -14.51 4.25 -11.98
N SER A 135 -15.08 4.63 -13.12
CA SER A 135 -15.13 6.03 -13.56
C SER A 135 -15.82 6.90 -12.50
N ASP A 136 -17.02 6.50 -12.07
CA ASP A 136 -17.83 7.23 -11.10
C ASP A 136 -17.14 7.29 -9.73
N ARG A 137 -16.50 6.20 -9.31
CA ARG A 137 -15.74 6.13 -8.05
C ARG A 137 -14.53 7.06 -8.04
N LEU A 138 -13.73 7.06 -9.11
CA LEU A 138 -12.55 7.94 -9.21
C LEU A 138 -12.95 9.42 -9.26
N LYS A 139 -14.14 9.71 -9.79
CA LYS A 139 -14.73 11.05 -9.73
C LYS A 139 -15.18 11.40 -8.31
N SER A 140 -15.73 10.44 -7.57
CA SER A 140 -16.16 10.60 -6.17
C SER A 140 -15.01 10.37 -5.19
N GLU A 141 -14.23 11.42 -4.93
CA GLU A 141 -13.03 11.39 -4.07
C GLU A 141 -13.28 11.03 -2.59
N ARG A 142 -14.55 10.75 -2.20
CA ARG A 142 -14.98 10.38 -0.86
C ARG A 142 -15.56 8.97 -0.75
N ALA A 143 -15.63 8.22 -1.85
CA ALA A 143 -16.15 6.86 -1.85
C ALA A 143 -15.08 5.85 -1.43
N TYR A 144 -14.80 5.76 -0.12
CA TYR A 144 -13.83 4.80 0.40
C TYR A 144 -14.31 3.35 0.24
N LYS A 145 -13.43 2.49 -0.29
CA LYS A 145 -13.70 1.08 -0.58
C LYS A 145 -12.46 0.22 -0.35
N TRP A 146 -12.65 -1.03 0.07
CA TRP A 146 -11.57 -2.00 0.27
C TRP A 146 -11.76 -3.22 -0.62
N LYS A 147 -10.63 -3.80 -1.05
CA LYS A 147 -10.56 -5.11 -1.71
C LYS A 147 -11.57 -5.27 -2.86
N VAL A 148 -11.73 -4.24 -3.68
CA VAL A 148 -12.61 -4.29 -4.86
C VAL A 148 -11.84 -4.93 -6.01
N PRO A 149 -12.28 -6.08 -6.56
CA PRO A 149 -11.60 -6.71 -7.68
C PRO A 149 -11.68 -5.83 -8.94
N ILE A 150 -10.57 -5.71 -9.65
CA ILE A 150 -10.53 -5.03 -10.94
C ILE A 150 -11.04 -5.96 -12.05
N PRO A 151 -11.90 -5.47 -12.96
CA PRO A 151 -12.38 -6.24 -14.10
C PRO A 151 -11.20 -6.78 -14.95
N PRO A 152 -11.21 -8.08 -15.32
CA PRO A 152 -10.10 -8.69 -16.07
C PRO A 152 -9.74 -7.97 -17.37
N ARG A 153 -10.72 -7.30 -17.99
CA ARG A 153 -10.56 -6.57 -19.26
C ARG A 153 -9.56 -5.43 -19.16
N ILE A 154 -9.56 -4.67 -18.06
CA ILE A 154 -8.62 -3.55 -17.88
C ILE A 154 -7.27 -4.01 -17.31
N SER A 155 -7.25 -5.15 -16.62
CA SER A 155 -6.04 -5.70 -16.01
C SER A 155 -5.31 -6.74 -16.87
N ASN A 156 -5.76 -6.99 -18.10
CA ASN A 156 -5.25 -8.07 -18.97
C ASN A 156 -5.24 -9.45 -18.26
N ASN A 157 -6.35 -9.78 -17.60
CA ASN A 157 -6.55 -10.98 -16.79
C ASN A 157 -5.59 -11.12 -15.59
N ILE A 158 -4.90 -10.04 -15.19
CA ILE A 158 -4.14 -10.02 -13.93
C ILE A 158 -5.11 -9.69 -12.80
N GLN A 159 -5.20 -10.55 -11.79
CA GLN A 159 -6.03 -10.26 -10.63
C GLN A 159 -5.42 -9.09 -9.85
N CYS A 160 -6.13 -7.96 -9.81
CA CYS A 160 -5.73 -6.78 -9.06
C CYS A 160 -6.90 -6.30 -8.20
N PHE A 161 -6.59 -5.55 -7.16
CA PHE A 161 -7.58 -5.04 -6.20
C PHE A 161 -7.41 -3.54 -6.01
N TYR A 162 -8.51 -2.81 -6.16
CA TYR A 162 -8.66 -1.41 -5.79
C TYR A 162 -8.96 -1.33 -4.29
N THR A 163 -8.23 -0.49 -3.57
CA THR A 163 -8.45 -0.28 -2.15
C THR A 163 -8.11 1.15 -1.73
N THR A 164 -8.81 1.65 -0.72
CA THR A 164 -8.45 2.88 -0.02
C THR A 164 -7.51 2.51 1.11
N SER A 165 -6.38 3.20 1.21
CA SER A 165 -5.41 3.04 2.28
C SER A 165 -5.08 4.40 2.90
N LEU A 166 -4.82 4.41 4.21
CA LEU A 166 -4.27 5.59 4.87
C LEU A 166 -2.77 5.62 4.61
N ILE A 167 -2.29 6.70 3.99
CA ILE A 167 -0.86 6.88 3.76
C ILE A 167 -0.24 7.48 5.01
N VAL A 168 0.48 6.64 5.75
CA VAL A 168 1.18 6.99 6.99
C VAL A 168 2.55 7.56 6.64
N ARG A 169 2.76 8.86 6.86
CA ARG A 169 3.97 9.57 6.42
C ARG A 169 5.24 9.02 7.05
N LYS A 170 5.22 8.69 8.34
CA LYS A 170 6.40 8.11 9.01
C LYS A 170 6.86 6.78 8.37
N HIS A 171 5.96 6.09 7.66
CA HIS A 171 6.24 4.84 6.95
C HIS A 171 6.80 5.07 5.54
N LEU A 172 6.86 6.30 5.04
CA LEU A 172 7.46 6.65 3.76
C LEU A 172 8.91 7.15 3.94
N PRO A 173 9.81 6.89 2.99
CA PRO A 173 11.10 7.56 2.99
C PRO A 173 10.89 9.07 2.83
N ASN A 174 11.56 9.86 3.67
CA ASN A 174 11.44 11.32 3.76
C ASN A 174 10.04 11.88 4.10
N GLY A 175 9.06 11.03 4.42
CA GLY A 175 7.74 11.48 4.92
C GLY A 175 6.74 11.95 3.87
N TYR A 176 6.97 11.72 2.58
CA TYR A 176 6.05 12.10 1.50
C TYR A 176 6.15 11.14 0.31
N LEU A 177 5.10 11.03 -0.50
CA LEU A 177 5.06 10.18 -1.69
C LEU A 177 5.92 10.79 -2.80
N TYR A 178 7.04 10.13 -3.14
CA TYR A 178 7.86 10.48 -4.29
C TYR A 178 7.58 9.55 -5.49
N SER A 179 7.31 8.27 -5.21
CA SER A 179 7.02 7.26 -6.23
C SER A 179 5.63 6.68 -6.04
N ASN A 180 5.04 6.25 -7.17
CA ASN A 180 3.74 5.61 -7.16
C ASN A 180 3.82 4.11 -6.94
N LEU A 181 5.00 3.47 -6.88
CA LEU A 181 5.16 2.01 -6.70
C LEU A 181 5.89 1.73 -5.38
N PHE A 182 5.37 0.81 -4.58
CA PHE A 182 5.94 0.48 -3.27
C PHE A 182 5.54 -0.93 -2.82
N PRO A 183 6.29 -1.53 -1.87
CA PRO A 183 5.84 -2.72 -1.16
C PRO A 183 4.62 -2.38 -0.30
N TYR A 184 3.59 -3.21 -0.39
CA TYR A 184 2.30 -3.03 0.26
C TYR A 184 1.96 -4.30 1.04
N LEU A 185 1.42 -4.13 2.24
CA LEU A 185 1.13 -5.20 3.17
C LEU A 185 -0.36 -5.53 3.16
N VAL A 186 -0.70 -6.80 2.90
CA VAL A 186 -2.08 -7.28 2.83
C VAL A 186 -2.21 -8.64 3.51
N CYS A 187 -3.34 -8.89 4.18
CA CYS A 187 -3.68 -10.22 4.68
C CYS A 187 -5.12 -10.58 4.24
N PRO A 188 -5.32 -10.87 2.94
CA PRO A 188 -6.66 -10.90 2.35
C PRO A 188 -7.59 -11.97 2.94
N GLU A 189 -7.04 -13.00 3.58
CA GLU A 189 -7.80 -14.06 4.24
C GLU A 189 -8.39 -13.64 5.59
N LYS A 190 -7.85 -12.58 6.21
CA LYS A 190 -8.21 -12.15 7.57
C LYS A 190 -8.71 -10.72 7.67
N THR A 191 -8.25 -9.84 6.77
CA THR A 191 -8.66 -8.44 6.76
C THR A 191 -8.82 -7.91 5.32
N LYS A 192 -9.65 -6.87 5.19
CA LYS A 192 -9.87 -6.17 3.92
C LYS A 192 -8.91 -5.00 3.75
N VAL A 193 -8.34 -4.51 4.85
CA VAL A 193 -7.42 -3.37 4.83
C VAL A 193 -6.03 -3.79 4.40
N GLY A 194 -5.25 -2.80 3.97
CA GLY A 194 -3.83 -2.95 3.75
C GLY A 194 -3.14 -1.62 4.04
N THR A 195 -1.83 -1.68 4.20
CA THR A 195 -1.01 -0.51 4.47
C THR A 195 0.28 -0.59 3.66
N ILE A 196 0.92 0.56 3.44
CA ILE A 196 2.27 0.57 2.89
C ILE A 196 3.19 -0.14 3.89
N LEU A 197 4.06 -1.03 3.39
CA LEU A 197 5.10 -1.62 4.22
C LEU A 197 5.97 -0.48 4.76
N PRO A 198 6.24 -0.37 6.07
CA PRO A 198 7.07 0.73 6.55
C PRO A 198 8.47 0.74 5.93
N SER A 199 8.92 1.93 5.51
CA SER A 199 10.13 2.10 4.70
C SER A 199 11.42 1.59 5.34
N ARG A 200 11.47 1.47 6.67
CA ARG A 200 12.58 0.81 7.38
C ARG A 200 12.79 -0.66 6.97
N TYR A 201 11.77 -1.30 6.42
CA TYR A 201 11.85 -2.67 5.91
C TYR A 201 12.15 -2.74 4.40
N TRP A 202 12.29 -1.59 3.74
CA TRP A 202 12.58 -1.56 2.31
C TRP A 202 14.06 -1.78 2.08
N SER A 203 14.37 -2.55 1.04
CA SER A 203 15.76 -2.77 0.66
C SER A 203 16.42 -1.50 0.12
N GLU A 204 17.69 -1.30 0.44
CA GLU A 204 18.55 -0.25 -0.15
C GLU A 204 18.50 -0.23 -1.68
N ARG A 205 18.42 -1.40 -2.30
CA ARG A 205 18.32 -1.53 -3.76
C ARG A 205 16.98 -1.01 -4.28
N PHE A 206 15.89 -1.28 -3.55
CA PHE A 206 14.57 -0.78 -3.91
C PHE A 206 14.54 0.74 -3.81
N LEU A 207 15.00 1.29 -2.68
CA LEU A 207 15.10 2.72 -2.45
C LEU A 207 15.85 3.39 -3.59
N LYS A 208 17.08 2.96 -3.91
CA LYS A 208 17.88 3.56 -4.99
C LYS A 208 17.28 3.46 -6.40
N LYS A 209 16.43 2.48 -6.66
CA LYS A 209 15.91 2.19 -8.00
C LYS A 209 14.55 2.84 -8.27
N TYR A 210 13.71 2.92 -7.25
CA TYR A 210 12.29 3.25 -7.41
C TYR A 210 11.82 4.42 -6.57
N TRP A 211 12.63 4.88 -5.61
CA TRP A 211 12.37 6.02 -4.73
C TRP A 211 13.47 7.07 -4.88
#